data_AF-A0AAD0W9Q8-F1
#
_entry.id   AF-A0AAD0W9Q8-F1
#
_cell.length_a   1.000
_cell.length_b   1.000
_cell.length_c   1.000
_cell.angle_alpha   90.00
_cell.angle_beta   90.00
_cell.angle_gamma   90.00
#
_symmetry.space_group_name_H-M   'P 1'
#
loop_
_entity.id
_entity.type
_entity.pdbx_description
1 polymer ?
#
loop_
_entity_poly.entity_id
_entity_poly.type
_entity_poly.pdbx_seq_one_letter_code
_entity_poly.pdbx_strand_id
1 'polypeptide(L)'
;MSLESNIAELVKSANGLTDAVHGKIGEIDQKVGQKITELSNWKTSHWNEHPAIAVNFNAKMTAVGGEGDKKLPLALGVHAGGDFWGKFDAALIPVNSGEEPTSRPPIVRELLQYMKSDDRHFSGSFNILHLTVKKVSDGFGPYVFFVPYQHVKMGAFTSVALYHKVIGQGDWNWMDNSKKGVWNQATHHFLSAHAGAYTHVDIALSNAQVGDQLYLALPQVIPGVWNPELRLPQLYNIFDPVIDVIGNSTISGLGGVFANINNSNR
;
A
#
# COMPACT_ATOMS: atom_id res chain seq x y z
N MET A 1 33.63 74.03 -5.65
CA MET A 1 32.49 73.26 -6.17
C MET A 1 31.21 74.00 -5.79
N SER A 2 30.27 74.19 -6.72
CA SER A 2 29.00 74.85 -6.44
C SER A 2 27.97 73.87 -5.87
N LEU A 3 26.95 74.39 -5.19
CA LEU A 3 25.83 73.59 -4.67
C LEU A 3 25.13 72.81 -5.78
N GLU A 4 25.01 73.36 -7.00
CA GLU A 4 24.39 72.63 -8.11
C GLU A 4 25.21 71.41 -8.53
N SER A 5 26.54 71.52 -8.52
CA SER A 5 27.44 70.39 -8.82
C SER A 5 27.27 69.25 -7.80
N ASN A 6 27.18 69.59 -6.52
CA ASN A 6 26.99 68.59 -5.45
C ASN A 6 25.61 67.91 -5.54
N ILE A 7 24.57 68.66 -5.90
CA ILE A 7 23.21 68.12 -6.09
C ILE A 7 23.18 67.17 -7.29
N ALA A 8 23.84 67.52 -8.41
CA ALA A 8 23.91 66.66 -9.59
C ALA A 8 24.63 65.32 -9.30
N GLU A 9 25.75 65.36 -8.55
CA GLU A 9 26.47 64.15 -8.13
C GLU A 9 25.64 63.27 -7.19
N LEU A 10 24.88 63.88 -6.27
CA LEU A 10 23.98 63.16 -5.37
C LEU A 10 22.87 62.43 -6.16
N VAL A 11 22.22 63.11 -7.11
CA VAL A 11 21.18 62.50 -7.96
C VAL A 11 21.74 61.35 -8.78
N LYS A 12 22.93 61.54 -9.38
CA LYS A 12 23.60 60.47 -10.13
C LYS A 12 23.89 59.25 -9.25
N SER A 13 24.35 59.46 -8.02
CA SER A 13 24.64 58.39 -7.07
C SER A 13 23.37 57.68 -6.60
N ALA A 14 22.28 58.43 -6.37
CA ALA A 14 20.98 57.87 -6.00
C ALA A 14 20.38 57.02 -7.12
N ASN A 15 20.47 57.46 -8.38
CA ASN A 15 20.05 56.68 -9.53
C ASN A 15 20.89 55.40 -9.69
N GLY A 16 22.22 55.51 -9.55
CA GLY A 16 23.10 54.34 -9.58
C GLY A 16 22.81 53.33 -8.47
N LEU A 17 22.49 53.79 -7.26
CA LEU A 17 22.04 52.92 -6.18
C LEU A 17 20.68 52.28 -6.49
N THR A 18 19.74 53.03 -7.06
CA THR A 18 18.40 52.53 -7.42
C THR A 18 18.49 51.43 -8.47
N ASP A 19 19.31 51.62 -9.50
CA ASP A 19 19.56 50.61 -10.53
C ASP A 19 20.23 49.36 -9.95
N ALA A 20 21.22 49.54 -9.06
CA ALA A 20 21.87 48.44 -8.37
C ALA A 20 20.89 47.66 -7.47
N VAL A 21 20.00 48.36 -6.75
CA VAL A 21 18.96 47.75 -5.92
C VAL A 21 17.96 46.97 -6.79
N HIS A 22 17.45 47.54 -7.87
CA HIS A 22 16.55 46.83 -8.79
C HIS A 22 17.21 45.61 -9.42
N GLY A 23 18.48 45.73 -9.84
CA GLY A 23 19.26 44.59 -10.35
C GLY A 23 19.41 43.48 -9.31
N LYS A 24 19.70 43.84 -8.07
CA LYS A 24 19.81 42.88 -6.96
C LYS A 24 18.49 42.24 -6.59
N ILE A 25 17.38 42.97 -6.63
CA ILE A 25 16.03 42.41 -6.45
C ILE A 25 15.76 41.34 -7.51
N GLY A 26 16.01 41.64 -8.79
CA GLY A 26 15.82 40.66 -9.88
C GLY A 26 16.70 39.41 -9.73
N GLU A 27 17.97 39.57 -9.35
CA GLU A 27 18.86 38.44 -9.06
C GLU A 27 18.36 37.58 -7.89
N ILE A 28 17.83 38.20 -6.84
CA ILE A 28 17.30 37.51 -5.67
C ILE A 28 16.07 36.70 -6.05
N ASP A 29 15.11 37.30 -6.75
CA ASP A 29 13.87 36.63 -7.17
C ASP A 29 14.18 35.41 -8.04
N GLN A 30 15.14 35.53 -8.97
CA GLN A 30 15.58 34.41 -9.80
C GLN A 30 16.17 33.27 -8.96
N LYS A 31 17.07 33.58 -8.01
CA LYS A 31 17.69 32.58 -7.13
C LYS A 31 16.68 31.89 -6.23
N VAL A 32 15.72 32.65 -5.69
CA VAL A 32 14.64 32.09 -4.85
C VAL A 32 13.76 31.16 -5.68
N GLY A 33 13.35 31.56 -6.89
CA GLY A 33 12.56 30.71 -7.79
C GLY A 33 13.27 29.41 -8.19
N GLN A 34 14.58 29.50 -8.47
CA GLN A 34 15.42 28.31 -8.72
C GLN A 34 15.46 27.38 -7.51
N LYS A 35 15.69 27.92 -6.30
CA LYS A 35 15.73 27.11 -5.07
C LYS A 35 14.38 26.47 -4.71
N ILE A 36 13.27 27.15 -4.95
CA ILE A 36 11.92 26.55 -4.78
C ILE A 36 11.76 25.35 -5.72
N THR A 37 12.21 25.49 -6.97
CA THR A 37 12.15 24.42 -7.97
C THR A 37 13.04 23.24 -7.58
N GLU A 38 14.29 23.50 -7.19
CA GLU A 38 15.23 22.47 -6.70
C GLU A 38 14.67 21.72 -5.49
N LEU A 39 14.13 22.43 -4.50
CA LEU A 39 13.54 21.81 -3.30
C LEU A 39 12.30 20.97 -3.62
N SER A 40 11.47 21.41 -4.56
CA SER A 40 10.30 20.65 -5.01
C SER A 40 10.70 19.36 -5.72
N ASN A 41 11.74 19.44 -6.56
CA ASN A 41 12.30 18.27 -7.25
C ASN A 41 12.97 17.30 -6.26
N TRP A 42 13.73 17.83 -5.30
CA TRP A 42 14.34 17.03 -4.23
C TRP A 42 13.27 16.32 -3.40
N LYS A 43 12.23 17.02 -2.96
CA LYS A 43 11.12 16.43 -2.19
C LYS A 43 10.48 15.25 -2.93
N THR A 44 10.29 15.38 -4.24
CA THR A 44 9.64 14.36 -5.08
C THR A 44 10.56 13.15 -5.31
N SER A 45 11.84 13.38 -5.56
CA SER A 45 12.82 12.32 -5.80
C SER A 45 13.15 11.54 -4.53
N HIS A 46 13.28 12.21 -3.39
CA HIS A 46 13.68 11.59 -2.13
C HIS A 46 12.70 10.50 -1.64
N TRP A 47 11.41 10.57 -2.01
CA TRP A 47 10.43 9.52 -1.69
C TRP A 47 10.76 8.18 -2.33
N ASN A 48 11.46 8.19 -3.47
CA ASN A 48 11.78 6.99 -4.25
C ASN A 48 13.16 6.39 -3.90
N GLU A 49 13.92 7.06 -3.03
CA GLU A 49 15.29 6.65 -2.68
C GLU A 49 15.34 5.71 -1.47
N HIS A 50 14.21 5.52 -0.76
CA HIS A 50 14.16 4.68 0.42
C HIS A 50 13.88 3.21 0.07
N PRO A 51 14.69 2.26 0.56
CA PRO A 51 14.40 0.85 0.36
C PRO A 51 13.07 0.49 1.04
N ALA A 52 12.24 -0.25 0.31
CA ALA A 52 10.98 -0.76 0.83
C ALA A 52 11.08 -2.27 1.06
N ILE A 53 10.65 -2.72 2.24
CA ILE A 53 10.46 -4.13 2.59
C ILE A 53 9.07 -4.31 3.18
N ALA A 54 8.49 -5.49 2.98
CA ALA A 54 7.26 -5.87 3.67
C ALA A 54 7.59 -6.47 5.04
N VAL A 55 6.83 -6.07 6.06
CA VAL A 55 7.04 -6.52 7.45
C VAL A 55 5.82 -7.18 8.07
N ASN A 56 4.81 -7.51 7.27
CA ASN A 56 3.68 -8.30 7.72
C ASN A 56 3.77 -9.73 7.17
N PHE A 57 3.36 -10.71 7.98
CA PHE A 57 3.45 -12.12 7.63
C PHE A 57 2.62 -12.44 6.37
N ASN A 58 3.16 -13.31 5.51
CA ASN A 58 2.41 -13.90 4.39
C ASN A 58 1.70 -12.88 3.48
N ALA A 59 2.32 -11.73 3.24
CA ALA A 59 1.77 -10.69 2.35
C ALA A 59 1.55 -11.18 0.91
N LYS A 60 2.35 -12.16 0.44
CA LYS A 60 2.17 -12.86 -0.84
C LYS A 60 0.99 -13.85 -0.86
N MET A 61 0.39 -14.13 0.30
CA MET A 61 -0.76 -15.04 0.49
C MET A 61 -0.54 -16.48 -0.04
N THR A 62 0.70 -16.93 -0.16
CA THR A 62 1.01 -18.26 -0.71
C THR A 62 1.05 -19.37 0.35
N ALA A 63 1.30 -19.04 1.63
CA ALA A 63 1.09 -19.99 2.71
C ALA A 63 -0.40 -20.07 3.02
N VAL A 64 -0.97 -21.26 2.94
CA VAL A 64 -2.42 -21.48 3.10
C VAL A 64 -2.66 -22.44 4.27
N GLY A 65 -3.64 -22.11 5.12
CA GLY A 65 -4.09 -22.94 6.22
C GLY A 65 -5.59 -23.19 6.16
N GLY A 66 -6.06 -24.19 6.91
CA GLY A 66 -7.46 -24.62 6.96
C GLY A 66 -7.70 -26.01 6.37
N GLU A 67 -8.94 -26.46 6.42
CA GLU A 67 -9.34 -27.83 6.04
C GLU A 67 -10.41 -27.81 4.94
N GLY A 68 -10.36 -28.79 4.04
CA GLY A 68 -11.31 -28.90 2.93
C GLY A 68 -11.36 -27.64 2.07
N ASP A 69 -12.58 -27.13 1.85
CA ASP A 69 -12.84 -25.90 1.08
C ASP A 69 -12.66 -24.62 1.90
N LYS A 70 -12.42 -24.73 3.21
CA LYS A 70 -12.24 -23.59 4.12
C LYS A 70 -10.77 -23.21 4.24
N LYS A 71 -10.16 -22.90 3.11
CA LYS A 71 -8.74 -22.53 3.01
C LYS A 71 -8.58 -21.03 2.87
N LEU A 72 -7.68 -20.46 3.66
CA LEU A 72 -7.33 -19.04 3.63
C LEU A 72 -5.82 -18.87 3.81
N PRO A 73 -5.26 -17.71 3.42
CA PRO A 73 -3.88 -17.39 3.74
C PRO A 73 -3.64 -17.58 5.24
N LEU A 74 -2.52 -18.23 5.59
CA LEU A 74 -2.16 -18.48 6.98
C LEU A 74 -2.06 -17.15 7.75
N ALA A 75 -2.61 -17.14 8.96
CA ALA A 75 -2.67 -15.98 9.87
C ALA A 75 -3.59 -14.84 9.42
N LEU A 76 -4.41 -15.05 8.38
CA LEU A 76 -5.53 -14.17 8.08
C LEU A 76 -6.67 -14.49 9.06
N GLY A 77 -7.00 -13.54 9.92
CA GLY A 77 -8.11 -13.69 10.87
C GLY A 77 -9.43 -13.30 10.24
N VAL A 78 -10.49 -14.00 10.63
CA VAL A 78 -11.84 -13.80 10.09
C VAL A 78 -12.83 -13.55 11.21
N HIS A 79 -13.72 -12.57 11.01
CA HIS A 79 -14.79 -12.25 11.95
C HIS A 79 -15.89 -11.46 11.24
N ALA A 80 -16.81 -12.12 10.54
CA ALA A 80 -17.94 -11.43 9.90
C ALA A 80 -19.18 -11.54 10.79
N GLY A 81 -19.16 -10.88 11.95
CA GLY A 81 -20.19 -11.06 12.98
C GLY A 81 -20.26 -12.51 13.49
N GLY A 82 -19.09 -13.16 13.58
CA GLY A 82 -18.94 -14.55 14.01
C GLY A 82 -19.22 -15.63 12.95
N ASP A 83 -19.69 -15.28 11.75
CA ASP A 83 -20.05 -16.25 10.69
C ASP A 83 -19.45 -15.88 9.32
N PHE A 84 -18.13 -15.96 9.21
CA PHE A 84 -17.45 -15.68 7.93
C PHE A 84 -17.86 -16.65 6.82
N TRP A 85 -17.82 -17.95 7.09
CA TRP A 85 -18.04 -18.97 6.07
C TRP A 85 -19.50 -19.08 5.60
N GLY A 86 -20.48 -18.73 6.45
CA GLY A 86 -21.88 -18.59 6.04
C GLY A 86 -22.14 -17.35 5.19
N LYS A 87 -21.31 -16.31 5.33
CA LYS A 87 -21.48 -15.02 4.64
C LYS A 87 -20.66 -14.86 3.37
N PHE A 88 -19.57 -15.61 3.20
CA PHE A 88 -18.68 -15.48 2.05
C PHE A 88 -18.33 -16.82 1.42
N ASP A 89 -18.27 -16.83 0.09
CA ASP A 89 -17.42 -17.77 -0.64
C ASP A 89 -16.05 -17.14 -0.78
N ALA A 90 -15.01 -17.89 -0.42
CA ALA A 90 -13.63 -17.45 -0.48
C ALA A 90 -12.82 -18.36 -1.40
N ALA A 91 -12.01 -17.77 -2.26
CA ALA A 91 -11.11 -18.47 -3.16
C ALA A 91 -9.74 -17.77 -3.21
N LEU A 92 -8.71 -18.54 -3.51
CA LEU A 92 -7.38 -18.02 -3.82
C LEU A 92 -7.11 -18.23 -5.30
N ILE A 93 -6.82 -17.13 -6.01
CA ILE A 93 -6.48 -17.16 -7.42
C ILE A 93 -4.97 -16.98 -7.54
N PRO A 94 -4.23 -18.00 -8.02
CA PRO A 94 -2.78 -17.93 -8.12
C PRO A 94 -2.33 -16.97 -9.24
N VAL A 95 -1.25 -16.24 -8.95
CA VAL A 95 -0.54 -15.36 -9.86
C VAL A 95 0.89 -15.86 -9.96
N ASN A 96 1.19 -16.60 -11.02
CA ASN A 96 2.46 -17.31 -11.18
C ASN A 96 3.38 -16.60 -12.16
N SER A 97 4.61 -16.38 -11.72
CA SER A 97 5.72 -15.99 -12.60
C SER A 97 6.17 -17.21 -13.41
N GLY A 98 6.52 -16.99 -14.68
CA GLY A 98 6.92 -18.04 -15.63
C GLY A 98 5.81 -18.54 -16.54
N GLU A 99 4.54 -18.25 -16.22
CA GLU A 99 3.39 -18.53 -17.09
C GLU A 99 3.29 -17.52 -18.24
N GLU A 100 2.83 -17.99 -19.40
CA GLU A 100 2.61 -17.12 -20.56
C GLU A 100 1.47 -16.12 -20.28
N PRO A 101 1.64 -14.81 -20.59
CA PRO A 101 0.62 -13.80 -20.32
C PRO A 101 -0.77 -14.12 -20.90
N THR A 102 -0.81 -14.79 -22.06
CA THR A 102 -2.05 -15.15 -22.75
C THR A 102 -2.80 -16.32 -22.12
N SER A 103 -2.16 -17.14 -21.29
CA SER A 103 -2.81 -18.27 -20.60
C SER A 103 -3.36 -17.89 -19.23
N ARG A 104 -3.09 -16.68 -18.74
CA ARG A 104 -3.52 -16.21 -17.41
C ARG A 104 -5.03 -15.98 -17.36
N PRO A 105 -5.68 -16.22 -16.22
CA PRO A 105 -7.06 -15.80 -16.01
C PRO A 105 -7.21 -14.28 -16.26
N PRO A 106 -8.32 -13.80 -16.86
CA PRO A 106 -8.51 -12.38 -17.17
C PRO A 106 -8.28 -11.46 -15.97
N ILE A 107 -8.79 -11.83 -14.80
CA ILE A 107 -8.65 -11.05 -13.56
C ILE A 107 -7.19 -10.86 -13.13
N VAL A 108 -6.35 -11.88 -13.34
CA VAL A 108 -4.91 -11.86 -13.03
C VAL A 108 -4.18 -10.98 -14.04
N ARG A 109 -4.52 -11.15 -15.33
CA ARG A 109 -3.91 -10.38 -16.42
C ARG A 109 -4.19 -8.88 -16.25
N GLU A 110 -5.43 -8.51 -15.93
CA GLU A 110 -5.79 -7.12 -15.65
C GLU A 110 -4.99 -6.53 -14.49
N LEU A 111 -4.78 -7.28 -13.40
CA LEU A 111 -3.95 -6.85 -12.27
C LEU A 111 -2.50 -6.63 -12.71
N LEU A 112 -1.90 -7.60 -13.39
CA LEU A 112 -0.51 -7.51 -13.83
C LEU A 112 -0.30 -6.37 -14.84
N GLN A 113 -1.26 -6.10 -15.71
CA GLN A 113 -1.22 -4.93 -16.61
C GLN A 113 -1.27 -3.63 -15.82
N TYR A 114 -2.13 -3.54 -14.80
CA TYR A 114 -2.19 -2.38 -13.91
C TYR A 114 -0.87 -2.17 -13.14
N MET A 115 -0.23 -3.25 -12.72
CA MET A 115 1.09 -3.26 -12.08
C MET A 115 2.25 -2.96 -13.06
N LYS A 116 2.00 -3.01 -14.37
CA LYS A 116 3.04 -2.98 -15.42
C LYS A 116 4.01 -4.16 -15.29
N SER A 117 3.46 -5.35 -15.11
CA SER A 117 4.18 -6.61 -14.91
C SER A 117 3.52 -7.81 -15.60
N ASP A 118 2.74 -7.58 -16.67
CA ASP A 118 2.13 -8.65 -17.50
C ASP A 118 3.15 -9.31 -18.45
N ASP A 119 4.39 -9.45 -18.00
CA ASP A 119 5.47 -10.17 -18.70
C ASP A 119 5.49 -11.63 -18.24
N ARG A 120 6.10 -12.52 -19.03
CA ARG A 120 6.23 -13.94 -18.65
C ARG A 120 6.90 -14.11 -17.29
N HIS A 121 7.94 -13.33 -17.02
CA HIS A 121 8.68 -13.36 -15.76
C HIS A 121 8.54 -12.02 -15.03
N PHE A 122 8.07 -12.07 -13.80
CA PHE A 122 8.04 -10.95 -12.87
C PHE A 122 8.52 -11.40 -11.48
N SER A 123 8.81 -10.43 -10.62
CA SER A 123 9.41 -10.68 -9.31
C SER A 123 8.38 -11.23 -8.32
N GLY A 124 8.36 -12.56 -8.21
CA GLY A 124 7.65 -13.31 -7.18
C GLY A 124 6.21 -13.68 -7.55
N SER A 125 5.84 -14.92 -7.22
CA SER A 125 4.45 -15.41 -7.35
C SER A 125 3.67 -15.15 -6.06
N PHE A 126 2.39 -14.82 -6.19
CA PHE A 126 1.50 -14.50 -5.08
C PHE A 126 0.07 -14.97 -5.37
N ASN A 127 -0.81 -14.87 -4.39
CA ASN A 127 -2.24 -15.15 -4.56
C ASN A 127 -3.09 -13.88 -4.45
N ILE A 128 -4.20 -13.87 -5.19
CA ILE A 128 -5.30 -12.93 -5.00
C ILE A 128 -6.34 -13.62 -4.11
N LEU A 129 -6.70 -12.99 -2.99
CA LEU A 129 -7.86 -13.38 -2.20
C LEU A 129 -9.13 -12.85 -2.89
N HIS A 130 -10.02 -13.76 -3.27
CA HIS A 130 -11.32 -13.45 -3.84
C HIS A 130 -12.41 -13.82 -2.85
N LEU A 131 -13.23 -12.83 -2.47
CA LEU A 131 -14.42 -13.02 -1.63
C LEU A 131 -15.66 -12.67 -2.44
N THR A 132 -16.71 -13.49 -2.31
CA THR A 132 -18.05 -13.21 -2.84
C THR A 132 -19.07 -13.26 -1.71
N VAL A 133 -19.88 -12.21 -1.55
CA VAL A 133 -20.91 -12.11 -0.52
C VAL A 133 -22.06 -13.07 -0.83
N LYS A 134 -22.35 -14.01 0.07
CA LYS A 134 -23.51 -14.92 0.02
C LYS A 134 -24.70 -14.43 0.81
N LYS A 135 -24.45 -13.75 1.93
CA LYS A 135 -25.49 -13.39 2.90
C LYS A 135 -25.16 -12.05 3.55
N VAL A 136 -26.18 -11.19 3.66
CA VAL A 136 -26.09 -9.84 4.25
C VAL A 136 -27.00 -9.64 5.46
N SER A 137 -28.04 -10.48 5.61
CA SER A 137 -28.89 -10.42 6.80
C SER A 137 -27.99 -10.69 8.02
N ASP A 138 -28.14 -9.90 9.07
CA ASP A 138 -27.32 -9.91 10.30
C ASP A 138 -26.06 -9.02 10.28
N GLY A 139 -25.79 -8.32 9.16
CA GLY A 139 -24.65 -7.41 9.01
C GLY A 139 -23.29 -8.13 9.10
N PHE A 140 -22.19 -7.38 9.11
CA PHE A 140 -20.84 -7.97 9.14
C PHE A 140 -20.08 -7.77 10.45
N GLY A 141 -20.59 -6.97 11.38
CA GLY A 141 -19.84 -6.61 12.59
C GLY A 141 -18.74 -5.58 12.31
N PRO A 142 -17.74 -5.44 13.22
CA PRO A 142 -16.74 -4.39 13.13
C PRO A 142 -15.71 -4.59 12.02
N TYR A 143 -15.51 -5.83 11.59
CA TYR A 143 -14.67 -6.20 10.45
C TYR A 143 -15.25 -7.45 9.78
N VAL A 144 -14.65 -7.91 8.69
CA VAL A 144 -14.95 -9.18 7.99
C VAL A 144 -13.75 -10.09 8.14
N PHE A 145 -12.56 -9.54 7.91
CA PHE A 145 -11.27 -10.20 8.11
C PHE A 145 -10.19 -9.15 8.36
N PHE A 146 -9.01 -9.60 8.76
CA PHE A 146 -7.84 -8.75 8.86
C PHE A 146 -6.62 -9.39 8.21
N VAL A 147 -5.70 -8.56 7.72
CA VAL A 147 -4.45 -9.06 7.11
C VAL A 147 -3.52 -9.60 8.21
N PRO A 148 -2.67 -10.60 7.92
CA PRO A 148 -1.76 -11.11 8.93
C PRO A 148 -0.86 -10.00 9.50
N TYR A 149 -0.60 -10.04 10.82
CA TYR A 149 0.16 -9.01 11.53
C TYR A 149 -0.42 -7.59 11.32
N GLN A 150 -1.74 -7.48 11.45
CA GLN A 150 -2.56 -6.26 11.29
C GLN A 150 -2.14 -5.02 12.10
N HIS A 151 -1.35 -5.17 13.16
CA HIS A 151 -0.96 -4.07 14.05
C HIS A 151 0.13 -3.19 13.43
N VAL A 152 -0.29 -2.10 12.80
CA VAL A 152 0.59 -1.14 12.16
C VAL A 152 1.06 -0.11 13.18
N LYS A 153 2.37 -0.04 13.42
CA LYS A 153 2.97 0.94 14.34
C LYS A 153 3.01 2.31 13.67
N MET A 154 2.43 3.33 14.31
CA MET A 154 2.31 4.68 13.71
C MET A 154 3.44 5.62 14.13
N GLY A 155 4.21 5.27 15.18
CA GLY A 155 5.29 6.12 15.69
C GLY A 155 6.53 6.23 14.80
N ALA A 156 6.68 5.36 13.79
CA ALA A 156 7.91 5.22 13.01
C ALA A 156 7.79 5.59 11.52
N PHE A 157 6.72 6.29 11.11
CA PHE A 157 6.25 6.36 9.71
C PHE A 157 6.01 4.97 9.13
N THR A 158 4.77 4.60 8.86
CA THR A 158 4.47 3.30 8.25
C THR A 158 3.41 3.46 7.19
N SER A 159 3.61 2.76 6.08
CA SER A 159 2.65 2.68 4.98
C SER A 159 2.00 1.31 4.95
N VAL A 160 0.75 1.28 4.53
CA VAL A 160 0.06 0.06 4.10
C VAL A 160 -0.35 0.27 2.67
N ALA A 161 0.07 -0.63 1.80
CA ALA A 161 -0.31 -0.61 0.39
C ALA A 161 -0.86 -1.98 -0.02
N LEU A 162 -1.90 -1.98 -0.82
CA LEU A 162 -2.59 -3.18 -1.29
C LEU A 162 -3.20 -2.94 -2.66
N TYR A 163 -3.36 -4.01 -3.44
CA TYR A 163 -4.15 -3.99 -4.65
C TYR A 163 -5.55 -4.51 -4.39
N HIS A 164 -6.55 -3.83 -4.94
CA HIS A 164 -7.93 -4.25 -4.81
C HIS A 164 -8.71 -4.07 -6.12
N LYS A 165 -9.74 -4.90 -6.27
CA LYS A 165 -10.84 -4.68 -7.21
C LYS A 165 -12.14 -4.99 -6.50
N VAL A 166 -13.05 -4.03 -6.46
CA VAL A 166 -14.37 -4.18 -5.86
C VAL A 166 -15.40 -4.30 -6.98
N ILE A 167 -16.23 -5.34 -6.97
CA ILE A 167 -17.34 -5.51 -7.91
C ILE A 167 -18.64 -5.45 -7.12
N GLY A 168 -19.59 -4.63 -7.56
CA GLY A 168 -20.87 -4.45 -6.88
C GLY A 168 -20.96 -3.18 -6.04
N GLN A 169 -21.86 -3.15 -5.05
CA GLN A 169 -22.21 -1.94 -4.30
C GLN A 169 -21.53 -1.83 -2.93
N GLY A 170 -21.03 -2.94 -2.38
CA GLY A 170 -20.35 -2.98 -1.10
C GLY A 170 -19.20 -1.98 -1.02
N ASP A 171 -19.08 -1.36 0.16
CA ASP A 171 -18.01 -0.44 0.51
C ASP A 171 -17.08 -1.14 1.51
N TRP A 172 -15.86 -1.39 1.06
CA TRP A 172 -14.82 -2.06 1.85
C TRP A 172 -13.90 -1.02 2.44
N ASN A 173 -13.79 -0.93 3.77
CA ASN A 173 -12.81 -0.02 4.36
C ASN A 173 -11.39 -0.47 3.94
N TRP A 174 -10.42 0.46 3.95
CA TRP A 174 -9.08 0.29 3.35
C TRP A 174 -8.99 0.26 1.82
N MET A 175 -10.11 0.11 1.10
CA MET A 175 -10.16 0.18 -0.36
C MET A 175 -10.55 1.58 -0.86
N ASP A 176 -10.18 1.92 -2.09
CA ASP A 176 -10.72 3.08 -2.79
C ASP A 176 -12.09 2.73 -3.40
N ASN A 177 -13.16 2.92 -2.62
CA ASN A 177 -14.53 2.62 -3.04
C ASN A 177 -15.05 3.54 -4.16
N SER A 178 -14.31 4.60 -4.53
CA SER A 178 -14.64 5.41 -5.71
C SER A 178 -14.25 4.72 -7.03
N LYS A 179 -13.40 3.68 -6.98
CA LYS A 179 -12.89 2.94 -8.14
C LYS A 179 -13.39 1.50 -8.16
N LYS A 180 -14.70 1.31 -8.36
CA LYS A 180 -15.31 -0.01 -8.51
C LYS A 180 -15.15 -0.53 -9.95
N GLY A 181 -15.13 -1.85 -10.11
CA GLY A 181 -15.04 -2.54 -11.39
C GLY A 181 -13.65 -2.58 -12.04
N VAL A 182 -12.63 -1.96 -11.43
CA VAL A 182 -11.25 -1.91 -11.94
C VAL A 182 -10.24 -2.20 -10.83
N TRP A 183 -9.04 -2.64 -11.21
CA TRP A 183 -7.93 -2.77 -10.27
C TRP A 183 -7.39 -1.39 -9.87
N ASN A 184 -7.10 -1.23 -8.58
CA ASN A 184 -6.48 -0.03 -8.04
C ASN A 184 -5.55 -0.37 -6.85
N GLN A 185 -4.54 0.46 -6.64
CA GLN A 185 -3.71 0.45 -5.44
C GLN A 185 -4.29 1.43 -4.41
N ALA A 186 -4.63 0.94 -3.21
CA ALA A 186 -4.89 1.79 -2.07
C ALA A 186 -3.60 1.90 -1.24
N THR A 187 -3.26 3.12 -0.81
CA THR A 187 -2.08 3.39 0.02
C THR A 187 -2.49 4.27 1.19
N HIS A 188 -2.11 3.87 2.39
CA HIS A 188 -2.41 4.57 3.64
C HIS A 188 -1.10 4.89 4.36
N HIS A 189 -0.91 6.14 4.77
CA HIS A 189 0.28 6.58 5.49
C HIS A 189 -0.06 6.94 6.92
N PHE A 190 0.75 6.43 7.84
CA PHE A 190 0.55 6.65 9.26
C PHE A 190 1.77 7.30 9.89
N LEU A 191 1.52 8.37 10.62
CA LEU A 191 2.48 9.05 11.47
C LEU A 191 1.78 9.48 12.76
N SER A 192 2.42 9.24 13.90
CA SER A 192 1.97 9.74 15.19
C SER A 192 3.18 10.16 16.04
N ALA A 193 3.03 11.23 16.80
CA ALA A 193 4.01 11.63 17.81
C ALA A 193 3.99 10.74 19.07
N HIS A 194 3.00 9.85 19.20
CA HIS A 194 2.85 8.96 20.35
C HIS A 194 3.53 7.62 20.08
N ALA A 195 4.54 7.27 20.89
CA ALA A 195 5.33 6.04 20.71
C ALA A 195 4.50 4.75 20.73
N GLY A 196 3.38 4.74 21.46
CA GLY A 196 2.46 3.60 21.55
C GLY A 196 1.35 3.59 20.50
N ALA A 197 1.25 4.58 19.61
CA ALA A 197 0.16 4.64 18.65
C ALA A 197 0.24 3.53 17.60
N TYR A 198 -0.90 2.91 17.33
CA TYR A 198 -1.05 1.88 16.33
C TYR A 198 -2.43 1.98 15.66
N THR A 199 -2.55 1.36 14.50
CA THR A 199 -3.84 1.09 13.85
C THR A 199 -3.92 -0.38 13.43
N HIS A 200 -5.12 -0.84 13.12
CA HIS A 200 -5.37 -2.19 12.63
C HIS A 200 -5.78 -2.17 11.17
N VAL A 201 -5.21 -3.06 10.37
CA VAL A 201 -5.71 -3.33 9.01
C VAL A 201 -6.88 -4.32 9.07
N ASP A 202 -7.97 -3.85 9.68
CA ASP A 202 -9.24 -4.56 9.83
C ASP A 202 -10.15 -4.22 8.65
N ILE A 203 -10.40 -5.20 7.79
CA ILE A 203 -11.21 -5.05 6.58
C ILE A 203 -12.68 -5.29 6.92
N ALA A 204 -13.45 -4.22 7.03
CA ALA A 204 -14.90 -4.16 7.22
C ALA A 204 -15.63 -3.89 5.90
N LEU A 205 -16.92 -4.23 5.91
CA LEU A 205 -17.82 -4.10 4.76
C LEU A 205 -19.13 -3.45 5.19
N SER A 206 -19.52 -2.38 4.50
CA SER A 206 -20.84 -1.75 4.60
C SER A 206 -21.56 -1.73 3.24
N ASN A 207 -22.88 -1.48 3.24
CA ASN A 207 -23.69 -1.33 2.01
C ASN A 207 -23.64 -2.54 1.05
N ALA A 208 -23.33 -3.73 1.56
CA ALA A 208 -23.17 -4.91 0.72
C ALA A 208 -24.50 -5.47 0.22
N GLN A 209 -24.43 -6.10 -0.95
CA GLN A 209 -25.46 -6.94 -1.52
C GLN A 209 -24.91 -8.35 -1.76
N VAL A 210 -25.82 -9.33 -1.80
CA VAL A 210 -25.45 -10.69 -2.23
C VAL A 210 -24.92 -10.63 -3.66
N GLY A 211 -23.76 -11.25 -3.89
CA GLY A 211 -23.04 -11.23 -5.15
C GLY A 211 -21.94 -10.17 -5.25
N ASP A 212 -21.86 -9.22 -4.31
CA ASP A 212 -20.73 -8.29 -4.25
C ASP A 212 -19.41 -9.04 -4.04
N GLN A 213 -18.33 -8.54 -4.64
CA GLN A 213 -17.04 -9.20 -4.65
C GLN A 213 -15.90 -8.27 -4.25
N LEU A 214 -14.93 -8.83 -3.54
CA LEU A 214 -13.63 -8.22 -3.29
C LEU A 214 -12.54 -9.13 -3.85
N TYR A 215 -11.65 -8.56 -4.64
CA TYR A 215 -10.34 -9.13 -4.96
C TYR A 215 -9.29 -8.31 -4.23
N LEU A 216 -8.43 -8.97 -3.45
CA LEU A 216 -7.35 -8.35 -2.68
C LEU A 216 -6.04 -9.05 -2.98
N ALA A 217 -4.98 -8.29 -3.28
CA ALA A 217 -3.65 -8.84 -3.53
C ALA A 217 -2.57 -8.00 -2.86
N LEU A 218 -1.50 -8.68 -2.44
CA LEU A 218 -0.30 -8.08 -1.88
C LEU A 218 -0.56 -7.00 -0.81
N PRO A 219 -1.34 -7.25 0.25
CA PRO A 219 -1.42 -6.31 1.37
C PRO A 219 -0.08 -6.28 2.10
N GLN A 220 0.68 -5.22 1.90
CA GLN A 220 2.03 -5.05 2.42
C GLN A 220 2.09 -3.89 3.41
N VAL A 221 2.59 -4.18 4.60
CA VAL A 221 2.97 -3.18 5.61
C VAL A 221 4.44 -2.84 5.39
N ILE A 222 4.73 -1.56 5.20
CA ILE A 222 6.02 -1.06 4.73
C ILE A 222 6.50 0.00 5.73
N PRO A 223 7.60 -0.23 6.46
CA PRO A 223 8.23 0.82 7.25
C PRO A 223 8.65 1.98 6.34
N GLY A 224 8.30 3.19 6.71
CA GLY A 224 8.47 4.40 5.91
C GLY A 224 7.25 4.77 5.07
N VAL A 225 7.48 5.70 4.13
CA VAL A 225 6.46 6.24 3.23
C VAL A 225 6.59 5.57 1.86
N TRP A 226 5.55 4.87 1.42
CA TRP A 226 5.47 4.33 0.07
C TRP A 226 4.96 5.40 -0.91
N ASN A 227 5.55 5.53 -2.09
CA ASN A 227 5.05 6.47 -3.10
C ASN A 227 3.83 5.84 -3.84
N PRO A 228 2.60 6.37 -3.68
CA PRO A 228 1.41 5.82 -4.34
C PRO A 228 1.43 5.96 -5.87
N GLU A 229 2.25 6.85 -6.43
CA GLU A 229 2.43 6.99 -7.88
C GLU A 229 3.19 5.80 -8.49
N LEU A 230 3.93 5.06 -7.67
CA LEU A 230 4.60 3.83 -8.08
C LEU A 230 3.67 2.62 -7.90
N ARG A 231 3.88 1.61 -8.75
CA ARG A 231 3.23 0.30 -8.60
C ARG A 231 4.05 -0.54 -7.65
N LEU A 232 3.42 -0.91 -6.55
CA LEU A 232 3.96 -1.78 -5.51
C LEU A 232 4.30 -3.19 -6.06
N PRO A 233 5.58 -3.56 -6.16
CA PRO A 233 5.93 -4.94 -6.48
C PRO A 233 5.67 -5.84 -5.26
N GLN A 234 5.80 -7.16 -5.43
CA GLN A 234 6.04 -8.02 -4.27
C GLN A 234 7.40 -7.64 -3.67
N LEU A 235 7.38 -7.04 -2.48
CA LEU A 235 8.59 -6.64 -1.77
C LEU A 235 9.26 -7.85 -1.14
N TYR A 236 10.56 -7.75 -0.89
CA TYR A 236 11.22 -8.64 0.05
C TYR A 236 10.50 -8.58 1.39
N ASN A 237 10.15 -9.74 1.93
CA ASN A 237 9.44 -9.84 3.19
C ASN A 237 10.31 -10.53 4.24
N ILE A 238 10.42 -9.94 5.42
CA ILE A 238 11.22 -10.49 6.52
C ILE A 238 10.72 -11.86 7.01
N PHE A 239 9.46 -12.20 6.70
CA PHE A 239 8.87 -13.49 7.04
C PHE A 239 8.95 -14.54 5.92
N ASP A 240 9.38 -14.18 4.71
CA ASP A 240 9.47 -15.15 3.60
C ASP A 240 10.35 -16.36 3.95
N PRO A 241 11.56 -16.19 4.53
CA PRO A 241 12.38 -17.35 4.93
C PRO A 241 11.68 -18.27 5.93
N VAL A 242 10.87 -17.70 6.84
CA VAL A 242 10.10 -18.47 7.83
C VAL A 242 8.97 -19.24 7.14
N ILE A 243 8.27 -18.60 6.22
CA ILE A 243 7.16 -19.19 5.46
C ILE A 243 7.66 -20.32 4.55
N ASP A 244 8.80 -20.14 3.89
CA ASP A 244 9.36 -21.15 3.00
C ASP A 244 9.79 -22.41 3.77
N VAL A 245 10.24 -22.25 5.02
CA VAL A 245 10.49 -23.38 5.94
C VAL A 245 9.19 -24.08 6.36
N ILE A 246 8.13 -23.32 6.69
CA ILE A 246 6.82 -23.88 7.06
C ILE A 246 6.23 -24.66 5.87
N GLY A 247 6.24 -24.08 4.67
CA GLY A 247 5.70 -24.68 3.45
C GLY A 247 6.42 -25.96 3.00
N ASN A 248 7.71 -26.09 3.33
CA ASN A 248 8.52 -27.28 3.03
C ASN A 248 8.53 -28.34 4.14
N SER A 249 7.86 -28.10 5.28
CA SER A 249 7.94 -28.99 6.43
C SER A 249 6.87 -30.09 6.42
N THR A 250 7.28 -31.30 6.02
CA THR A 250 6.85 -32.57 6.65
C THR A 250 7.74 -32.88 7.87
N ILE A 251 8.29 -31.86 8.54
CA ILE A 251 9.33 -32.01 9.55
C ILE A 251 8.69 -32.07 10.94
N SER A 252 8.63 -33.30 11.47
CA SER A 252 8.22 -33.68 12.83
C SER A 252 9.07 -33.12 13.98
N GLY A 253 9.84 -32.04 13.76
CA GLY A 253 10.87 -31.56 14.70
C GLY A 253 10.80 -30.08 15.09
N LEU A 254 9.92 -29.27 14.48
CA LEU A 254 9.70 -27.86 14.86
C LEU A 254 8.36 -27.63 15.61
N GLY A 255 7.74 -28.72 16.07
CA GLY A 255 6.39 -28.81 16.63
C GLY A 255 6.10 -28.04 17.93
N GLY A 256 6.88 -27.02 18.28
CA GLY A 256 6.65 -26.17 19.45
C GLY A 256 6.43 -24.68 19.14
N VAL A 257 7.11 -24.11 18.14
CA VAL A 257 7.19 -22.64 18.02
C VAL A 257 6.16 -22.05 17.05
N PHE A 258 5.75 -22.81 16.02
CA PHE A 258 4.84 -22.31 14.97
C PHE A 258 3.58 -23.18 14.77
N ALA A 259 3.44 -24.29 15.51
CA ALA A 259 2.35 -25.26 15.38
C ALA A 259 0.94 -24.70 15.70
N ASN A 260 0.85 -23.47 16.19
CA ASN A 260 -0.41 -22.82 16.62
C ASN A 260 -0.76 -21.55 15.83
N ILE A 261 -0.12 -21.29 14.68
CA ILE A 261 -0.61 -20.25 13.77
C ILE A 261 -1.78 -20.87 13.00
N ASN A 262 -2.98 -20.79 13.58
CA ASN A 262 -4.21 -21.26 12.96
C ASN A 262 -5.16 -20.10 12.71
N ASN A 263 -6.04 -20.26 11.73
CA ASN A 263 -7.05 -19.27 11.37
C ASN A 263 -8.28 -19.34 12.32
N SER A 264 -8.14 -19.96 13.50
CA SER A 264 -9.24 -20.16 14.44
C SER A 264 -9.36 -18.97 15.40
N ASN A 265 -10.29 -18.06 15.10
CA ASN A 265 -10.84 -17.05 16.01
C ASN A 265 -9.81 -16.26 16.83
N ARG A 266 -8.82 -15.67 16.16
CA ARG A 266 -8.17 -14.45 16.67
C ARG A 266 -8.69 -13.27 15.89
#